data_AF-A0A7X6D975-F1
#
_entry.id   AF-A0A7X6D975-F1
#
_cell.length_a   1.000
_cell.length_b   1.000
_cell.length_c   1.000
_cell.angle_alpha   90.00
_cell.angle_beta   90.00
_cell.angle_gamma   90.00
#
_symmetry.space_group_name_H-M   'P 1'
#
loop_
_entity.id
_entity.type
_entity.pdbx_description
1 polymer ?
#
loop_
_entity_poly.entity_id
_entity_poly.type
_entity_poly.pdbx_seq_one_letter_code
_entity_poly.pdbx_strand_id
1 'polypeptide(L)'
;MKTDLLNTLGSQVRALRLGQGMTQQELAERCELSLPFINLIENNKRNVSLETLVKLLSALNITLSEFFEPFSHGDDDNLTSFLLLLQQSPKKDEYIRIFTQMIELSEE
;
A
#
# COMPACT_ATOMS: atom_id res chain seq x y z
N MET A 1 12.44 3.64 4.61
CA MET A 1 11.52 2.48 4.64
C MET A 1 10.22 2.76 5.39
N LYS A 2 10.14 2.78 6.75
CA LYS A 2 8.84 2.99 7.45
C LYS A 2 8.20 4.38 7.22
N THR A 3 9.01 5.38 6.89
CA THR A 3 8.59 6.78 6.67
C THR A 3 8.10 7.05 5.23
N ASP A 4 8.47 6.22 4.25
CA ASP A 4 8.17 6.46 2.83
C ASP A 4 6.72 6.10 2.46
N LEU A 5 6.14 5.11 3.14
CA LEU A 5 4.75 4.71 2.94
C LEU A 5 3.77 5.83 3.31
N LEU A 6 3.98 6.46 4.47
CA LEU A 6 3.14 7.58 4.93
C LEU A 6 3.28 8.81 4.02
N ASN A 7 4.46 9.00 3.44
CA ASN A 7 4.75 10.11 2.53
C ASN A 7 4.20 9.90 1.10
N THR A 8 3.60 8.75 0.80
CA THR A 8 3.10 8.41 -0.53
C THR A 8 1.57 8.22 -0.58
N LEU A 9 0.89 8.06 0.56
CA LEU A 9 -0.57 7.89 0.60
C LEU A 9 -1.33 9.09 0.00
N GLY A 10 -0.93 10.31 0.35
CA GLY A 10 -1.55 11.52 -0.19
C GLY A 10 -1.37 11.64 -1.70
N SER A 11 -0.19 11.26 -2.18
CA SER A 11 0.11 11.21 -3.62
C SER A 11 -0.77 10.17 -4.33
N GLN A 12 -1.05 9.03 -3.71
CA GLN A 12 -1.94 8.01 -4.26
C GLN A 12 -3.40 8.47 -4.30
N VAL A 13 -3.89 9.14 -3.25
CA VAL A 13 -5.22 9.79 -3.27
C VAL A 13 -5.34 10.77 -4.43
N ARG A 14 -4.30 11.59 -4.64
CA ARG A 14 -4.24 12.51 -5.77
C ARG A 14 -4.27 11.79 -7.12
N ALA A 15 -3.51 10.71 -7.27
CA ALA A 15 -3.47 9.92 -8.49
C ALA A 15 -4.85 9.32 -8.83
N LEU A 16 -5.54 8.73 -7.83
CA LEU A 16 -6.89 8.20 -7.98
C LEU A 16 -7.90 9.29 -8.35
N ARG A 17 -7.85 10.45 -7.68
CA ARG A 17 -8.70 11.60 -8.01
C ARG A 17 -8.52 12.04 -9.46
N LEU A 18 -7.28 12.20 -9.90
CA LEU A 18 -6.96 12.61 -11.27
C LEU A 18 -7.37 11.54 -12.30
N GLY A 19 -7.23 10.25 -11.97
CA GLY A 19 -7.69 9.14 -12.80
C GLY A 19 -9.20 9.14 -13.04
N GLN A 20 -9.97 9.78 -12.17
CA GLN A 20 -11.42 9.98 -12.32
C GLN A 20 -11.79 11.34 -12.91
N GLY A 21 -10.82 12.16 -13.31
CA GLY A 21 -11.06 13.49 -13.87
C GLY A 21 -11.60 14.51 -12.87
N MET A 22 -11.52 14.24 -11.57
CA MET A 22 -12.07 15.12 -10.52
C MET A 22 -11.07 16.23 -10.14
N THR A 23 -11.58 17.41 -9.84
CA THR A 23 -10.86 18.53 -9.18
C THR A 23 -10.76 18.30 -7.67
N GLN A 24 -9.84 19.00 -7.00
CA GLN A 24 -9.75 18.96 -5.53
C GLN A 24 -11.03 19.46 -4.85
N GLN A 25 -11.74 20.42 -5.47
CA GLN A 25 -12.99 20.96 -4.98
C GLN A 25 -14.11 19.91 -5.03
N GLU A 26 -14.24 19.20 -6.16
CA GLU A 26 -15.23 18.12 -6.30
C GLU A 26 -14.96 16.97 -5.31
N LEU A 27 -13.69 16.61 -5.08
CA LEU A 27 -13.36 15.61 -4.06
C LEU A 27 -13.74 16.11 -2.66
N ALA A 28 -13.39 17.35 -2.33
CA ALA A 28 -13.69 17.98 -1.05
C ALA A 28 -15.19 17.96 -0.73
N GLU A 29 -16.01 18.35 -1.70
CA GLU A 29 -17.47 18.33 -1.60
C GLU A 29 -18.01 16.90 -1.38
N ARG A 30 -17.49 15.93 -2.14
CA ARG A 30 -17.97 14.55 -2.12
C ARG A 30 -17.62 13.78 -0.84
N CYS A 31 -16.54 14.17 -0.15
CA CYS A 31 -16.15 13.59 1.14
C CYS A 31 -16.46 14.50 2.34
N GLU A 32 -17.18 15.61 2.14
CA GLU A 32 -17.54 16.59 3.17
C GLU A 32 -16.31 17.14 3.93
N LEU A 33 -15.23 17.40 3.21
CA LEU A 33 -14.01 18.00 3.73
C LEU A 33 -13.77 19.38 3.11
N SER A 34 -12.90 20.18 3.73
CA SER A 34 -12.52 21.47 3.15
C SER A 34 -11.49 21.31 2.04
N LEU A 35 -11.58 22.13 1.00
CA LEU A 35 -10.57 22.18 -0.08
C LEU A 35 -9.14 22.35 0.46
N PRO A 36 -8.86 23.26 1.43
CA PRO A 36 -7.53 23.36 2.02
C PRO A 36 -7.06 22.05 2.67
N PHE A 37 -7.97 21.29 3.29
CA PHE A 37 -7.62 20.03 3.92
C PHE A 37 -7.30 18.94 2.89
N ILE A 38 -8.07 18.84 1.80
CA ILE A 38 -7.73 17.97 0.65
C ILE A 38 -6.35 18.31 0.09
N ASN A 39 -6.05 19.60 -0.09
CA ASN A 39 -4.75 20.04 -0.58
C ASN A 39 -3.60 19.61 0.34
N LEU A 40 -3.76 19.74 1.66
CA LEU A 40 -2.77 19.30 2.65
C LEU A 40 -2.56 17.79 2.60
N ILE A 41 -3.64 17.01 2.42
CA ILE A 41 -3.58 15.55 2.31
C ILE A 41 -2.84 15.15 1.04
N GLU A 42 -3.25 15.65 -0.13
CA GLU A 42 -2.68 15.28 -1.43
C GLU A 42 -1.20 15.67 -1.61
N ASN A 43 -0.74 16.66 -0.84
CA ASN A 43 0.66 17.10 -0.84
C ASN A 43 1.46 16.52 0.35
N ASN A 44 0.92 15.53 1.06
CA ASN A 44 1.54 14.87 2.23
C ASN A 44 2.00 15.86 3.31
N LYS A 45 1.30 17.00 3.44
CA LYS A 45 1.59 18.03 4.45
C LYS A 45 0.86 17.79 5.77
N ARG A 46 -0.06 16.81 5.81
CA ARG A 46 -0.78 16.40 7.00
C ARG A 46 -1.03 14.89 6.99
N ASN A 47 -0.78 14.24 8.13
CA ASN A 47 -1.16 12.85 8.32
C ASN A 47 -2.67 12.72 8.29
N VAL A 48 -3.17 11.78 7.49
CA VAL A 48 -4.58 11.45 7.40
C VAL A 48 -4.93 10.41 8.47
N SER A 49 -6.06 10.58 9.16
CA SER A 49 -6.57 9.49 10.01
C SER A 49 -7.17 8.39 9.13
N LEU A 50 -7.30 7.18 9.67
CA LEU A 50 -7.96 6.08 8.96
C LEU A 50 -9.41 6.44 8.62
N GLU A 51 -10.13 7.12 9.51
CA GLU A 51 -11.51 7.57 9.26
C GLU A 51 -11.59 8.50 8.05
N THR A 52 -10.70 9.51 7.99
CA THR A 52 -10.65 10.44 6.86
C THR A 52 -10.23 9.72 5.57
N LEU A 53 -9.31 8.76 5.64
CA LEU A 53 -8.94 7.94 4.49
C LEU A 53 -10.15 7.15 3.97
N VAL A 54 -10.93 6.50 4.84
CA VAL A 54 -12.13 5.77 4.44
C VAL A 54 -13.15 6.70 3.75
N LYS A 55 -13.34 7.93 4.26
CA LYS A 55 -14.22 8.93 3.60
C LYS A 55 -13.72 9.29 2.20
N LEU A 56 -12.41 9.52 2.04
CA LEU A 56 -11.80 9.82 0.73
C LEU A 56 -11.97 8.66 -0.24
N LEU A 57 -11.65 7.44 0.18
CA LEU A 57 -11.74 6.25 -0.67
C LEU A 57 -13.19 5.93 -1.05
N SER A 58 -14.14 6.12 -0.13
CA SER A 58 -15.57 6.01 -0.43
C SER A 58 -16.02 7.04 -1.47
N ALA A 59 -15.56 8.29 -1.37
CA ALA A 59 -15.88 9.34 -2.36
C ALA A 59 -15.26 9.05 -3.74
N LEU A 60 -14.12 8.36 -3.75
CA LEU A 60 -13.44 7.87 -4.95
C LEU A 60 -13.96 6.49 -5.41
N ASN A 61 -14.92 5.87 -4.72
CA ASN A 61 -15.40 4.53 -5.04
C ASN A 61 -14.27 3.48 -5.15
N ILE A 62 -13.31 3.55 -4.23
CA ILE A 62 -12.16 2.64 -4.10
C ILE A 62 -12.23 1.95 -2.74
N THR A 63 -11.93 0.66 -2.69
CA THR A 63 -11.81 -0.09 -1.43
C THR A 63 -10.44 0.10 -0.79
N LEU A 64 -10.33 -0.14 0.52
CA LEU A 64 -9.02 -0.14 1.20
C LEU A 64 -8.05 -1.15 0.56
N SER A 65 -8.54 -2.31 0.13
CA SER A 65 -7.70 -3.34 -0.50
C SER A 65 -7.10 -2.85 -1.81
N GLU A 66 -7.92 -2.28 -2.70
CA GLU A 66 -7.45 -1.71 -3.98
C GLU A 66 -6.50 -0.54 -3.76
N PHE A 67 -6.77 0.31 -2.74
CA PHE A 67 -5.90 1.42 -2.42
C PHE A 67 -4.51 0.96 -1.95
N PHE A 68 -4.46 -0.12 -1.15
CA PHE A 68 -3.20 -0.62 -0.58
C PHE A 68 -2.46 -1.65 -1.45
N GLU A 69 -3.08 -2.16 -2.52
CA GLU A 69 -2.48 -3.15 -3.41
C GLU A 69 -1.12 -2.72 -4.01
N PRO A 70 -0.93 -1.47 -4.49
CA PRO A 70 0.37 -1.02 -5.00
C PRO A 70 1.47 -0.96 -3.92
N PHE A 71 1.10 -0.98 -2.65
CA PHE A 71 2.01 -0.99 -1.51
C PHE A 71 2.26 -2.40 -0.95
N SER A 72 1.52 -3.39 -1.46
CA SER A 72 1.67 -4.80 -1.08
C SER A 72 2.83 -5.48 -1.80
N HIS A 73 3.31 -4.88 -2.88
CA HIS A 73 4.53 -5.24 -3.58
C HIS A 73 5.73 -4.58 -2.90
N GLY A 74 6.22 -5.21 -1.83
CA GLY A 74 7.60 -4.97 -1.40
C GLY A 74 8.54 -5.45 -2.51
N ASP A 75 9.73 -4.86 -2.61
CA ASP A 75 10.80 -5.19 -3.58
C ASP A 75 11.24 -6.69 -3.62
N ASP A 76 10.55 -7.57 -2.89
CA ASP A 76 10.80 -8.98 -2.68
C ASP A 76 9.55 -9.83 -3.01
N ASP A 77 8.85 -9.50 -4.10
CA ASP A 77 7.71 -10.29 -4.64
C ASP A 77 8.08 -11.78 -4.82
N ASN A 78 9.34 -12.07 -5.15
CA ASN A 78 9.86 -13.42 -5.26
C ASN A 78 9.95 -14.14 -3.91
N LEU A 79 10.43 -13.47 -2.86
CA LEU A 79 10.51 -14.04 -1.52
C LEU A 79 9.10 -14.27 -0.95
N THR A 80 8.20 -13.30 -1.12
CA THR A 80 6.82 -13.41 -0.64
C THR A 80 6.09 -14.57 -1.33
N SER A 81 6.23 -14.68 -2.65
CA SER A 81 5.68 -15.80 -3.43
C SER A 81 6.29 -17.13 -3.01
N PHE A 82 7.61 -17.18 -2.78
CA PHE A 82 8.30 -18.38 -2.31
C PHE A 82 7.84 -18.81 -0.91
N LEU A 83 7.72 -17.87 0.04
CA LEU A 83 7.22 -18.14 1.39
C LEU A 83 5.78 -18.67 1.35
N LEU A 84 4.94 -18.13 0.48
CA LEU A 84 3.57 -18.61 0.28
C LEU A 84 3.55 -20.06 -0.25
N LEU A 85 4.37 -20.37 -1.26
CA LEU A 85 4.52 -21.74 -1.78
C LEU A 85 5.06 -22.70 -0.72
N LEU A 86 6.03 -22.26 0.09
CA LEU A 86 6.56 -23.06 1.20
C LEU A 86 5.48 -23.37 2.23
N GLN A 87 4.68 -22.39 2.65
CA GLN A 87 3.65 -22.59 3.68
C GLN A 87 2.58 -23.61 3.26
N GLN A 88 2.23 -23.65 1.98
CA GLN A 88 1.22 -24.57 1.43
C GLN A 88 1.78 -25.98 1.17
N SER A 89 3.09 -26.17 1.19
CA SER A 89 3.71 -27.46 0.91
C SER A 89 3.64 -28.40 2.13
N PRO A 90 3.25 -29.67 1.93
CA PRO A 90 3.35 -30.69 2.98
C PRO A 90 4.80 -31.05 3.33
N LYS A 91 5.78 -30.63 2.51
CA LYS A 91 7.21 -30.87 2.69
C LYS A 91 7.99 -29.63 3.15
N LYS A 92 7.31 -28.61 3.66
CA LYS A 92 7.93 -27.33 4.02
C LYS A 92 9.18 -27.46 4.90
N ASP A 93 9.17 -28.38 5.88
CA ASP A 93 10.28 -28.55 6.82
C ASP A 93 11.52 -29.14 6.13
N GLU A 94 11.31 -29.99 5.12
CA GLU A 94 12.37 -30.53 4.28
C GLU A 94 12.99 -29.44 3.40
N TYR A 95 12.16 -28.58 2.82
CA TYR A 95 12.63 -27.44 2.02
C TYR A 95 13.39 -26.42 2.84
N ILE A 96 12.90 -26.07 4.03
CA ILE A 96 13.60 -25.17 4.96
C ILE A 96 14.98 -25.75 5.29
N ARG A 97 15.05 -27.03 5.68
CA ARG A 97 16.32 -27.69 6.01
C ARG A 97 17.33 -27.62 4.85
N ILE A 98 16.90 -27.94 3.63
CA ILE A 98 17.75 -27.91 2.44
C ILE A 98 18.25 -26.48 2.16
N PHE A 99 17.35 -25.49 2.22
CA PHE A 99 17.73 -24.09 2.01
C PHE A 99 18.70 -23.58 3.07
N THR A 100 18.50 -23.94 4.34
CA THR A 100 19.44 -23.60 5.42
C THR A 100 20.83 -24.16 5.14
N GLN A 101 20.93 -25.43 4.74
CA GLN A 101 22.22 -26.04 4.37
C GLN A 101 22.87 -25.33 3.18
N MET A 102 22.07 -24.93 2.17
CA MET A 102 22.58 -24.23 0.99
C MET A 102 23.16 -22.86 1.34
N ILE A 103 22.51 -22.10 2.24
CA ILE A 103 22.99 -20.79 2.68
C ILE A 103 24.29 -20.94 3.47
N GLU A 104 24.34 -21.89 4.41
CA GLU A 104 25.53 -22.18 5.21
C GLU A 104 26.74 -22.54 4.33
N LEU A 105 26.53 -23.30 3.26
CA LEU A 105 27.57 -23.66 2.28
C LEU A 105 28.01 -22.50 1.38
N SER A 106 27.21 -21.44 1.27
CA SER A 106 27.52 -20.28 0.40
C SER A 106 28.32 -19.19 1.11
N GLU A 107 28.46 -19.27 2.44
CA GLU A 107 29.26 -18.36 3.24
C GLU A 107 30.70 -18.85 3.51
N GLU A 108 31.07 -20.04 3.00
CA GLU A 108 32.45 -20.56 2.95
C GLU A 108 33.14 -20.25 1.61
#